data_AF-A0A9D4IQT0-F1
#
_entry.id   AF-A0A9D4IQT0-F1
#
_cell.length_a   1.000
_cell.length_b   1.000
_cell.length_c   1.000
_cell.angle_alpha   90.00
_cell.angle_beta   90.00
_cell.angle_gamma   90.00
#
_symmetry.space_group_name_H-M   'P 1'
#
loop_
_entity.id
_entity.type
_entity.pdbx_description
1 polymer ?
#
loop_
_entity_poly.entity_id
_entity_poly.type
_entity_poly.pdbx_seq_one_letter_code
_entity_poly.pdbx_strand_id
1 'polypeptide(L)' 'MSLPYLPVEQIEPAFNRLMEVAEGVRGPVLRVCEYISRTWIHGSVWRPLNWCVFREEVRTNNILEGNYNTISIINL' A
#
# COMPACT_ATOMS: atom_id res chain seq x y z
N MET A 1 3.39 -1.90 5.04
CA MET A 1 3.30 -1.65 3.58
C MET A 1 3.95 -0.31 3.28
N SER A 2 5.17 -0.30 2.73
CA SER A 2 5.97 0.92 2.49
C SER A 2 5.92 1.45 1.05
N LEU A 3 5.35 0.69 0.10
CA LEU A 3 5.32 1.05 -1.32
C LEU A 3 4.78 2.47 -1.60
N PRO A 4 3.71 2.96 -0.95
CA PRO A 4 3.21 4.32 -1.21
C PRO A 4 4.20 5.44 -0.91
N TYR A 5 5.23 5.17 -0.11
CA TYR A 5 6.24 6.15 0.30
C TYR A 5 7.50 6.11 -0.58
N LEU A 6 7.50 5.32 -1.66
CA LEU A 6 8.58 5.31 -2.64
C LEU A 6 8.25 6.27 -3.79
N PRO A 7 9.25 6.89 -4.43
CA PRO A 7 9.05 7.51 -5.74
C PRO A 7 8.30 6.54 -6.66
N VAL A 8 7.39 7.05 -7.50
CA VAL A 8 6.52 6.23 -8.36
C VAL A 8 7.35 5.24 -9.19
N GLU A 9 8.52 5.68 -9.66
CA GLU A 9 9.45 4.92 -10.49
C GLU A 9 10.10 3.76 -9.72
N GLN A 10 10.12 3.82 -8.39
CA GLN A 10 10.70 2.79 -7.51
C GLN A 10 9.67 1.80 -6.98
N ILE A 11 8.37 2.08 -7.13
CA ILE A 11 7.28 1.23 -6.62
C ILE A 11 7.32 -0.16 -7.29
N GLU A 12 7.34 -0.21 -8.62
CA GLU A 12 7.35 -1.48 -9.35
C GLU A 12 8.65 -2.29 -9.10
N PRO A 13 9.86 -1.69 -9.18
CA PRO A 13 11.08 -2.39 -8.80
C PRO A 13 11.07 -2.96 -7.37
N ALA A 14 10.53 -2.22 -6.40
CA ALA A 14 10.42 -2.71 -5.03
C ALA A 14 9.38 -3.83 -4.88
N PHE A 15 8.25 -3.72 -5.58
CA PHE A 15 7.23 -4.76 -5.61
C PHE A 15 7.75 -6.05 -6.26
N ASN A 16 8.54 -5.97 -7.32
CA ASN A 16 9.11 -7.14 -7.99
C ASN A 16 9.98 -7.98 -7.05
N ARG A 17 10.78 -7.34 -6.18
CA ARG A 17 11.54 -8.04 -5.14
C ARG A 17 10.64 -8.77 -4.13
N LEU A 18 9.49 -8.18 -3.78
CA LEU A 18 8.50 -8.83 -2.91
C LEU A 18 7.85 -10.03 -3.62
N MET A 19 7.60 -9.91 -4.92
CA MET A 19 7.04 -10.97 -5.74
C MET A 19 8.00 -12.18 -5.83
N GLU A 20 9.29 -11.95 -6.07
CA GLU A 20 10.32 -13.00 -6.09
C GLU A 20 10.36 -13.80 -4.76
N VAL A 21 10.27 -13.10 -3.62
CA VAL A 21 10.21 -13.76 -2.30
C VAL A 21 8.91 -14.57 -2.16
N ALA A 22 7.78 -14.02 -2.59
CA ALA A 22 6.48 -14.70 -2.51
C ALA A 22 6.42 -15.96 -3.39
N GLU A 23 7.05 -15.93 -4.56
CA GLU A 23 7.20 -17.08 -5.46
C GLU A 23 8.02 -18.22 -4.82
N GLY A 24 9.03 -17.87 -4.02
CA GLY A 24 9.85 -18.82 -3.26
C GLY A 24 9.09 -19.51 -2.12
N VAL A 25 8.26 -18.78 -1.37
CA VAL A 25 7.47 -19.33 -0.24
C VAL A 25 6.26 -20.13 -0.73
N ARG A 26 5.62 -19.68 -1.82
CA ARG A 26 4.35 -20.19 -2.37
C ARG A 26 3.18 -20.07 -1.38
N GLY A 27 1.95 -20.25 -1.87
CA GLY A 27 0.73 -20.26 -1.03
C GLY A 27 -0.03 -18.93 -0.97
N PRO A 28 -0.75 -18.62 0.12
CA PRO A 28 -1.64 -17.46 0.20
C PRO A 28 -0.97 -16.12 -0.08
N VAL A 29 0.30 -15.97 0.32
CA VAL A 29 1.08 -14.75 0.08
C VAL A 29 1.27 -14.49 -1.41
N LEU A 30 1.59 -15.53 -2.20
CA LEU A 30 1.73 -15.41 -3.64
C LEU A 30 0.42 -14.93 -4.29
N ARG A 31 -0.73 -15.48 -3.89
CA ARG A 31 -2.04 -15.03 -4.42
C ARG A 31 -2.33 -13.56 -4.11
N VAL A 32 -1.94 -13.10 -2.93
CA VAL A 32 -2.06 -11.68 -2.55
C VAL A 32 -1.14 -10.82 -3.43
N CYS A 33 0.12 -11.21 -3.60
CA CYS A 33 1.06 -10.50 -4.48
C CYS A 33 0.55 -10.45 -5.93
N GLU A 34 0.06 -11.56 -6.48
CA GLU A 34 -0.51 -11.56 -7.83
C GLU A 34 -1.73 -10.62 -7.96
N TYR A 35 -2.61 -10.57 -6.95
CA TYR A 35 -3.73 -9.63 -6.92
C TYR A 35 -3.23 -8.18 -6.90
N ILE A 36 -2.23 -7.89 -6.07
CA ILE A 36 -1.62 -6.56 -5.99
C ILE A 36 -1.01 -6.15 -7.33
N SER A 37 -0.25 -7.05 -7.96
CA SER A 37 0.35 -6.86 -9.28
C SER A 37 -0.72 -6.47 -10.32
N ARG A 38 -1.79 -7.28 -10.43
CA ARG A 38 -2.86 -7.07 -11.42
C ARG A 38 -3.68 -5.81 -11.20
N THR A 39 -3.88 -5.41 -9.94
CA THR A 39 -4.86 -4.35 -9.58
C THR A 39 -4.19 -3.02 -9.32
N TRP A 40 -3.08 -3.00 -8.60
CA TRP A 40 -2.48 -1.79 -8.03
C TRP A 40 -1.16 -1.39 -8.71
N ILE A 41 -0.44 -2.33 -9.32
CA ILE A 41 0.81 -2.06 -10.03
C ILE A 41 0.54 -1.85 -11.52
N HIS A 42 -0.09 -2.82 -12.19
CA HIS A 42 -0.34 -2.80 -13.63
C HIS A 42 -1.80 -2.54 -14.01
N GLY A 43 -2.68 -2.36 -13.03
CA GLY A 43 -4.10 -2.07 -13.28
C GLY A 43 -4.32 -0.71 -13.92
N SER A 44 -5.37 -0.59 -14.74
CA SER A 44 -5.71 0.67 -15.44
C SER A 44 -6.47 1.67 -14.57
N VAL A 45 -7.11 1.20 -13.49
CA VAL A 45 -7.99 2.02 -12.63
C VAL A 45 -7.20 2.76 -11.55
N TRP A 46 -6.35 2.05 -10.80
CA TRP A 46 -5.60 2.60 -9.67
C TRP A 46 -4.09 2.40 -9.90
N ARG A 47 -3.52 3.23 -10.77
CA ARG A 47 -2.09 3.19 -11.10
C ARG A 47 -1.24 3.68 -9.93
N PRO A 48 0.05 3.29 -9.83
CA PRO A 48 0.96 3.78 -8.80
C PRO A 48 0.95 5.29 -8.58
N LEU A 49 0.84 6.08 -9.64
CA LEU A 49 0.72 7.54 -9.58
C LEU A 49 -0.53 8.03 -8.80
N ASN A 50 -1.61 7.25 -8.77
CA ASN A 50 -2.87 7.64 -8.12
C ASN A 50 -2.84 7.48 -6.59
N TRP A 51 -1.96 6.63 -6.06
CA TRP A 51 -1.93 6.29 -4.64
C TRP A 51 -0.54 6.47 -3.99
N CYS A 52 0.48 6.81 -4.78
CA CYS A 52 1.77 7.23 -4.27
C CYS A 52 1.62 8.52 -3.44
N VAL A 53 2.21 8.53 -2.26
CA VAL A 53 2.24 9.67 -1.33
C VAL A 53 3.67 10.13 -1.05
N PHE A 54 4.64 9.71 -1.88
CA PHE A 54 6.02 10.14 -1.75
C PHE A 54 6.14 11.65 -1.93
N ARG A 55 6.68 12.32 -0.90
CA ARG A 55 6.78 13.79 -0.80
C ARG A 55 5.46 14.54 -0.81
N GLU A 56 4.34 13.84 -0.67
CA GLU A 56 3.07 14.48 -0.38
C GLU A 56 3.03 14.84 1.12
N GLU A 57 2.44 15.99 1.45
CA GLU A 57 2.12 16.37 2.84
C GLU A 57 0.91 15.55 3.35
N VAL A 58 0.93 14.24 3.12
CA VAL A 58 -0.14 13.35 3.56
C VAL A 58 0.07 13.05 5.04
N ARG A 59 -0.82 13.64 5.84
CA ARG A 59 -1.05 13.30 7.24
C ARG A 59 -1.39 11.81 7.31
N THR A 60 -0.52 11.05 7.97
CA THR A 60 -0.62 9.61 8.16
C THR A 60 -1.97 9.16 8.75
N ASN A 61 -2.24 7.86 8.66
CA ASN A 61 -3.33 7.17 9.37
C ASN A 61 -3.54 7.67 10.81
N ASN A 62 -2.53 8.20 11.49
CA ASN A 62 -2.61 8.76 12.85
C ASN A 62 -3.70 9.83 13.05
N ILE A 63 -4.13 10.57 12.03
CA ILE A 63 -5.28 11.48 12.18
C ILE A 63 -6.60 10.73 12.02
N LEU A 64 -6.70 9.77 11.09
CA LEU A 64 -7.88 8.92 10.97
C LEU A 64 -8.05 8.05 12.23
N GLU A 65 -7.00 7.35 12.66
CA GLU A 65 -6.92 6.57 13.91
C GLU A 65 -7.10 7.44 15.16
N GLY A 66 -6.56 8.67 15.16
CA GLY A 66 -6.78 9.66 16.22
C GLY A 66 -8.24 10.14 16.31
N ASN A 67 -8.95 10.23 15.18
CA ASN A 67 -10.36 10.60 15.14
C ASN A 67 -11.24 9.44 15.64
N TYR A 68 -10.93 8.19 15.27
CA TYR A 68 -11.65 7.02 15.81
C TYR A 68 -11.40 6.80 17.32
N ASN A 69 -10.21 7.10 17.83
CA ASN A 69 -9.94 7.08 19.28
C ASN A 69 -10.63 8.23 20.03
N THR A 70 -10.79 9.40 19.41
CA THR A 70 -11.48 10.55 20.03
C THR A 70 -13.01 10.37 20.03
N ILE A 71 -13.58 9.76 18.99
CA ILE A 71 -15.02 9.45 18.89
C ILE A 71 -15.46 8.41 19.95
N SER A 72 -14.53 7.61 20.50
CA SER A 72 -14.84 6.64 21.55
C SER A 72 -14.94 7.25 22.96
N ILE A 73 -14.56 8.52 23.16
CA ILE A 73 -14.51 9.16 24.50
C ILE A 73 -15.68 10.14 24.73
N ILE A 74 -16.52 10.44 23.72
CA ILE A 74 -17.71 11.29 23.87
C ILE A 74 -19.00 10.43 23.91
N ASN A 75 -19.04 9.47 24.84
CA ASN A 75 -20.26 8.78 25.27
C ASN A 75 -20.17 8.46 26.78
N LEU A 76 -20.04 9.51 27.59
CA LEU A 76 -20.41 9.53 29.01
C LEU A 76 -21.04 10.87 29.35
#